data_AF-A0A352NIH2-F1
#
_entry.id   AF-A0A352NIH2-F1
#
_cell.length_a   1.000
_cell.length_b   1.000
_cell.length_c   1.000
_cell.angle_alpha   90.00
_cell.angle_beta   90.00
_cell.angle_gamma   90.00
#
_symmetry.space_group_name_H-M   'P 1'
#
loop_
_entity.id
_entity.type
_entity.pdbx_description
1 polymer ?
#
loop_
_entity_poly.entity_id
_entity_poly.type
_entity_poly.pdbx_seq_one_letter_code
_entity_poly.pdbx_strand_id
1 'polypeptide(L)'
;MKLDPRTKMVMAICLSSLALLYDTPDRLLLLLAATVALLLLFRFNPGAVWGYLKPFLSLMLFLFVIQSIFSPGGAVLLAAGPVPLVTSQGLSTGASVVLRIMVVTASAMLFTTFSSRDFILGLVQWKVPYELAFMVAIAIRFLPVFRDEMINVVTAVQLRGVELKKVPWGKKTAMYRRLFFPIVFGAMLKAQQLAVAMEARGFRAYPRRTYLRRLDLRRADYMSMLLFLSATLTLMGADVMVK
;
A
#
# COMPACT_ATOMS: atom_id res chain seq x y z
N MET A 1 7.58 7.24 -18.81
CA MET A 1 7.21 6.01 -19.57
C MET A 1 5.95 5.40 -18.97
N LYS A 2 4.92 5.07 -19.75
CA LYS A 2 3.76 4.31 -19.25
C LYS A 2 4.13 2.82 -19.25
N LEU A 3 4.86 2.40 -18.22
CA LEU A 3 5.10 0.98 -17.91
C LEU A 3 3.83 0.38 -17.30
N ASP A 4 3.62 -0.90 -17.53
CA ASP A 4 2.44 -1.60 -17.04
C ASP A 4 2.39 -1.62 -15.50
N PRO A 5 1.19 -1.56 -14.89
CA PRO A 5 0.99 -1.64 -13.44
C PRO A 5 1.68 -2.85 -12.81
N ARG A 6 1.66 -4.00 -13.51
CA ARG A 6 2.26 -5.26 -13.05
C ARG A 6 3.77 -5.11 -12.83
N THR A 7 4.46 -4.46 -13.77
CA THR A 7 5.90 -4.22 -13.72
C THR A 7 6.24 -3.41 -12.47
N LYS A 8 5.48 -2.36 -12.21
CA LYS A 8 5.66 -1.50 -11.03
C LYS A 8 5.37 -2.24 -9.73
N MET A 9 4.38 -3.13 -9.70
CA MET A 9 4.11 -3.99 -8.53
C MET A 9 5.28 -4.92 -8.23
N VAL A 10 5.81 -5.60 -9.26
CA VAL A 10 6.97 -6.48 -9.11
C VAL A 10 8.18 -5.68 -8.59
N MET A 11 8.44 -4.50 -9.17
CA MET A 11 9.51 -3.61 -8.70
C MET A 11 9.34 -3.19 -7.24
N ALA A 12 8.13 -2.81 -6.81
CA ALA A 12 7.88 -2.40 -5.43
C ALA A 12 8.04 -3.56 -4.43
N ILE A 13 7.59 -4.76 -4.79
CA ILE A 13 7.77 -5.97 -3.98
C ILE A 13 9.26 -6.33 -3.88
N CYS A 14 9.99 -6.26 -5.00
CA CYS A 14 11.43 -6.48 -5.04
C CYS A 14 12.18 -5.51 -4.12
N LEU A 15 11.91 -4.21 -4.25
CA LEU A 15 12.56 -3.17 -3.44
C LEU A 15 12.24 -3.28 -1.95
N SER A 16 10.98 -3.55 -1.60
CA SER A 16 10.57 -3.75 -0.21
C SER A 16 11.18 -5.02 0.40
N SER A 17 11.28 -6.11 -0.36
CA SER A 17 11.94 -7.34 0.11
C SER A 17 13.42 -7.13 0.41
N LEU A 18 14.16 -6.42 -0.45
CA LEU A 18 15.57 -6.09 -0.21
C LEU A 18 15.76 -5.16 1.00
N ALA A 19 14.86 -4.19 1.17
CA ALA A 19 14.89 -3.27 2.32
C ALA A 19 14.77 -4.00 3.67
N LEU A 20 14.04 -5.13 3.70
CA LEU A 20 13.85 -5.95 4.89
C LEU A 20 15.05 -6.86 5.18
N LEU A 21 15.81 -7.24 4.16
CA LEU A 21 16.97 -8.14 4.30
C LEU A 21 18.26 -7.40 4.67
N TYR A 22 18.39 -6.14 4.24
CA TYR A 22 19.56 -5.35 4.55
C TYR A 22 19.52 -4.79 5.97
N ASP A 23 20.57 -5.11 6.73
CA ASP A 23 20.81 -4.61 8.08
C ASP A 23 21.87 -3.50 8.12
N THR A 24 22.64 -3.31 7.03
CA THR A 24 23.71 -2.31 6.96
C THR A 24 23.24 -0.99 6.34
N PRO A 25 23.59 0.16 6.94
CA PRO A 25 23.11 1.47 6.51
C PRO A 25 23.58 1.83 5.09
N ASP A 26 24.78 1.40 4.70
CA ASP A 26 25.37 1.71 3.39
C ASP A 26 24.59 1.06 2.23
N ARG A 27 24.14 -0.19 2.41
CA ARG A 27 23.32 -0.90 1.41
C ARG A 27 21.91 -0.31 1.32
N LEU A 28 21.36 0.12 2.45
CA LEU A 28 20.08 0.83 2.51
C LEU A 28 20.15 2.20 1.83
N LEU A 29 21.27 2.93 1.95
CA LEU A 29 21.50 4.19 1.23
C LEU A 29 21.58 3.99 -0.28
N LEU A 30 22.34 2.99 -0.76
CA LEU A 30 22.40 2.65 -2.18
C LEU A 30 21.03 2.27 -2.73
N LEU A 31 20.27 1.49 -1.98
CA LEU A 31 18.94 1.07 -2.38
C LEU A 31 17.96 2.26 -2.40
N LEU A 32 18.04 3.17 -1.43
CA LEU A 32 17.27 4.41 -1.43
C LEU A 32 17.60 5.27 -2.65
N ALA A 33 18.88 5.46 -2.97
CA ALA A 33 19.30 6.19 -4.17
C ALA A 33 18.72 5.57 -5.45
N ALA A 34 18.75 4.23 -5.57
CA ALA A 34 18.13 3.51 -6.68
C ALA A 34 16.61 3.74 -6.75
N THR A 35 15.90 3.70 -5.61
CA THR A 35 14.45 3.97 -5.57
C THR A 35 14.10 5.40 -5.98
N VAL A 36 14.89 6.39 -5.54
CA VAL A 36 14.69 7.79 -5.90
C VAL A 36 14.98 8.01 -7.37
N ALA A 37 16.06 7.42 -7.91
CA ALA A 37 16.38 7.46 -9.34
C ALA A 37 15.23 6.90 -10.20
N LEU A 38 14.62 5.78 -9.78
CA LEU A 38 13.44 5.23 -10.45
C LEU A 38 12.25 6.20 -10.39
N LEU A 39 11.96 6.78 -9.23
CA LEU A 39 10.86 7.75 -9.08
C LEU A 39 11.08 8.98 -9.98
N LEU A 40 12.31 9.47 -10.10
CA LEU A 40 12.67 10.56 -11.00
C LEU A 40 12.51 10.17 -12.48
N LEU A 41 12.93 8.97 -12.88
CA LEU A 41 12.70 8.42 -14.23
C LEU A 41 11.20 8.28 -14.56
N PHE A 42 10.37 7.99 -13.55
CA PHE A 42 8.92 7.99 -13.67
C PHE A 42 8.28 9.38 -13.67
N ARG A 43 9.08 10.46 -13.57
CA ARG A 43 8.66 11.86 -13.49
C ARG A 43 7.72 12.13 -12.31
N PHE A 44 8.02 11.55 -11.15
CA PHE A 44 7.27 11.83 -9.94
C PHE A 44 7.58 13.23 -9.41
N ASN A 45 6.55 13.96 -8.94
CA ASN A 45 6.77 15.24 -8.28
C ASN A 45 7.40 15.01 -6.89
N PRO A 46 8.59 15.57 -6.59
CA PRO A 46 9.24 15.39 -5.30
C PRO A 46 8.39 15.93 -4.13
N GLY A 47 7.54 16.94 -4.37
CA GLY A 47 6.58 17.43 -3.38
C GLY A 47 5.52 16.40 -2.97
N ALA A 48 5.16 15.46 -3.85
CA ALA A 48 4.27 14.37 -3.47
C ALA A 48 4.96 13.40 -2.52
N VAL A 49 6.25 13.09 -2.75
CA VAL A 49 7.05 12.21 -1.87
C VAL A 49 7.08 12.79 -0.46
N TRP A 50 7.31 14.10 -0.34
CA TRP A 50 7.31 14.79 0.94
C TRP A 50 5.96 14.72 1.66
N GLY A 51 4.85 14.85 0.91
CA GLY A 51 3.49 14.73 1.45
C GLY A 51 3.22 13.36 2.10
N TYR A 52 3.73 12.28 1.51
CA TYR A 52 3.63 10.93 2.06
C TYR A 52 4.61 10.68 3.20
N LEU A 53 5.81 11.25 3.16
CA LEU A 53 6.82 11.04 4.21
C LEU A 53 6.54 11.83 5.48
N LYS A 54 5.92 13.01 5.37
CA LYS A 54 5.59 13.90 6.50
C LYS A 54 4.84 13.22 7.67
N PRO A 55 3.75 12.45 7.47
CA PRO A 55 3.07 11.77 8.57
C PRO A 55 3.94 10.69 9.23
N PHE A 56 4.83 10.05 8.48
CA PHE A 56 5.73 9.03 9.01
C PHE A 56 6.94 9.63 9.73
N LEU A 57 7.28 10.90 9.52
CA LEU A 57 8.47 11.53 10.11
C LEU A 57 8.46 11.50 11.64
N SER A 58 7.29 11.67 12.26
CA SER A 58 7.13 11.55 13.71
C SER A 58 7.46 10.13 14.21
N LEU A 59 6.95 9.11 13.52
CA LEU A 59 7.24 7.70 13.81
C LEU A 59 8.72 7.36 13.60
N MET A 60 9.33 7.89 12.53
CA MET A 60 10.74 7.67 12.20
C MET A 60 11.65 8.26 13.26
N LEU A 61 11.37 9.49 13.71
CA LEU A 61 12.13 10.13 14.79
C LEU A 61 12.00 9.36 16.10
N PHE A 62 10.78 8.94 16.44
CA PHE A 62 10.52 8.14 17.64
C PHE A 62 11.27 6.81 17.62
N LEU A 63 11.20 6.07 16.50
CA LEU A 63 11.92 4.79 16.34
C LEU A 63 13.44 4.98 16.33
N PHE A 64 13.95 6.05 15.73
CA PHE A 64 15.37 6.38 15.73
C PHE A 64 15.89 6.62 17.15
N VAL A 65 15.16 7.42 17.95
CA VAL A 65 15.53 7.70 19.34
C VAL A 65 15.50 6.42 20.18
N ILE A 66 14.46 5.59 20.03
CA ILE A 66 14.38 4.30 20.76
C ILE A 66 15.54 3.39 20.37
N GLN A 67 15.79 3.19 19.07
CA GLN A 67 16.90 2.36 18.57
C GLN A 67 18.27 2.86 19.04
N SER A 68 18.46 4.19 19.07
CA SER A 68 19.71 4.78 19.52
C SER A 68 19.99 4.57 21.01
N ILE A 69 18.94 4.46 21.84
CA ILE A 69 19.04 4.29 23.30
C ILE A 69 19.05 2.80 23.71
N PHE A 70 18.23 1.97 23.05
CA PHE A 70 17.99 0.58 23.46
C PHE A 70 18.80 -0.47 22.68
N SER A 71 19.70 -0.07 21.78
CA SER A 71 20.56 -1.00 21.03
C SER A 71 21.97 -1.05 21.64
N PRO A 72 22.25 -2.00 22.56
CA PRO A 72 23.57 -2.15 23.16
C PRO A 72 24.55 -2.77 22.15
N GLY A 73 25.64 -2.08 21.86
CA GLY A 73 26.72 -2.60 21.00
C GLY A 73 27.64 -1.49 20.46
N GLY A 74 28.93 -1.79 20.31
CA GLY A 74 29.93 -0.85 19.75
C GLY A 74 30.51 0.17 20.73
N ALA A 75 31.39 1.03 20.23
CA ALA A 75 32.03 2.10 21.01
C ALA A 75 30.97 3.10 21.52
N VAL A 76 31.03 3.43 22.81
CA VAL A 76 30.17 4.43 23.46
C VAL A 76 30.68 5.82 23.06
N LEU A 77 29.87 6.58 22.32
CA LEU A 77 30.24 7.93 21.84
C LEU A 77 29.83 9.00 22.85
N LEU A 78 28.71 8.79 23.56
CA LEU A 78 28.25 9.66 24.64
C LEU A 78 27.71 8.79 25.78
N ALA A 79 28.29 8.97 26.97
CA ALA A 79 27.80 8.43 28.23
C ALA A 79 27.33 9.58 29.12
N ALA A 80 26.14 9.46 29.73
CA ALA A 80 25.83 10.24 30.93
C ALA A 80 25.65 9.25 32.08
N GLY A 81 26.70 9.15 32.91
CA GLY A 81 26.72 8.21 34.03
C GLY A 81 26.81 6.74 33.60
N PRO A 82 26.24 5.79 34.37
CA PRO A 82 26.38 4.34 34.15
C PRO A 82 25.53 3.80 32.98
N VAL A 83 24.82 4.66 32.25
CA VAL A 83 24.04 4.28 31.07
C VAL A 83 24.74 4.82 29.82
N PRO A 84 25.24 3.96 28.92
CA PRO A 84 25.73 4.40 27.62
C PRO A 84 24.54 4.94 26.82
N LEU A 85 24.42 6.27 26.70
CA LEU A 85 23.26 6.93 26.08
C LEU A 85 23.27 6.82 24.55
N VAL A 86 24.46 6.85 23.95
CA VAL A 86 24.63 6.72 22.49
C VAL A 86 25.80 5.81 22.18
N THR A 87 25.47 4.65 21.64
CA THR A 87 26.45 3.71 21.08
C THR A 87 26.58 3.91 19.58
N SER A 88 27.78 3.73 19.03
CA SER A 88 28.02 3.79 17.58
C SER A 88 27.14 2.82 16.80
N GLN A 89 26.84 1.63 17.36
CA GLN A 89 25.96 0.65 16.75
C GLN A 89 24.47 1.01 16.89
N GLY A 90 24.07 1.67 17.98
CA GLY A 90 22.71 2.18 18.14
C GLY A 90 22.39 3.28 17.12
N LEU A 91 23.35 4.15 16.84
CA LEU A 91 23.22 5.17 15.80
C LEU A 91 23.10 4.55 14.40
N SER A 92 23.94 3.57 14.06
CA SER A 92 23.89 2.91 12.75
C SER A 92 22.61 2.09 12.57
N THR A 93 22.11 1.45 13.63
CA THR A 93 20.87 0.67 13.58
C THR A 93 19.64 1.58 13.50
N GLY A 94 19.62 2.68 14.25
CA GLY A 94 18.60 3.72 14.13
C GLY A 94 18.55 4.32 12.72
N ALA A 95 19.70 4.68 12.16
CA ALA A 95 19.80 5.19 10.79
C ALA A 95 19.27 4.17 9.77
N SER A 96 19.59 2.89 9.95
CA SER A 96 19.11 1.80 9.09
C SER A 96 17.59 1.66 9.12
N VAL A 97 16.95 1.79 10.29
CA VAL A 97 15.47 1.78 10.41
C VAL A 97 14.84 2.96 9.69
N VAL A 98 15.39 4.16 9.86
CA VAL A 98 14.93 5.38 9.20
C VAL A 98 15.02 5.24 7.69
N LEU A 99 16.17 4.78 7.17
CA LEU A 99 16.37 4.52 5.74
C LEU A 99 15.43 3.45 5.21
N ARG A 100 15.20 2.37 5.97
CA ARG A 100 14.28 1.29 5.61
C ARG A 100 12.85 1.80 5.45
N ILE A 101 12.38 2.62 6.37
CA ILE A 101 11.04 3.23 6.29
C ILE A 101 10.95 4.17 5.07
N MET A 102 11.99 4.95 4.77
CA MET A 102 12.01 5.80 3.58
C MET A 102 11.90 4.98 2.30
N VAL A 103 12.69 3.91 2.18
CA VAL A 103 12.66 3.00 1.03
C VAL A 103 11.27 2.36 0.86
N VAL A 104 10.72 1.80 1.94
CA VAL A 104 9.41 1.12 1.87
C VAL A 104 8.33 2.11 1.47
N THR A 105 8.32 3.31 2.05
CA THR A 105 7.36 4.36 1.71
C THR A 105 7.51 4.84 0.26
N ALA A 106 8.76 5.02 -0.20
CA ALA A 106 9.06 5.39 -1.58
C ALA A 106 8.63 4.31 -2.58
N SER A 107 8.87 3.03 -2.26
CA SER A 107 8.42 1.90 -3.07
C SER A 107 6.89 1.78 -3.09
N ALA A 108 6.21 2.07 -1.97
CA ALA A 108 4.75 2.07 -1.87
C ALA A 108 4.13 3.15 -2.78
N MET A 109 4.84 4.24 -3.03
CA MET A 109 4.40 5.29 -3.96
C MET A 109 4.20 4.78 -5.39
N LEU A 110 4.93 3.75 -5.81
CA LEU A 110 4.75 3.13 -7.12
C LEU A 110 3.32 2.56 -7.29
N PHE A 111 2.66 2.13 -6.21
CA PHE A 111 1.28 1.65 -6.24
C PHE A 111 0.27 2.75 -6.54
N THR A 112 0.55 4.00 -6.14
CA THR A 112 -0.35 5.13 -6.40
C THR A 112 -0.40 5.55 -7.88
N THR A 113 0.50 5.00 -8.71
CA THR A 113 0.66 5.43 -10.11
C THR A 113 -0.35 4.79 -11.06
N PHE A 114 -1.05 3.72 -10.65
CA PHE A 114 -2.03 3.02 -11.49
C PHE A 114 -3.43 3.06 -10.89
N SER A 115 -4.45 3.05 -11.76
CA SER A 115 -5.84 3.08 -11.32
C SER A 115 -6.23 1.76 -10.65
N SER A 116 -7.17 1.80 -9.70
CA SER A 116 -7.67 0.58 -9.03
C SER A 116 -8.22 -0.46 -10.03
N ARG A 117 -8.72 -0.01 -11.19
CA ARG A 117 -9.16 -0.90 -12.28
C ARG A 117 -7.99 -1.60 -12.96
N ASP A 118 -6.89 -0.89 -13.17
CA ASP A 118 -5.68 -1.44 -13.81
C ASP A 118 -4.98 -2.45 -12.90
N PHE A 119 -5.03 -2.23 -11.58
CA PHE A 119 -4.58 -3.20 -10.57
C PHE A 119 -5.32 -4.53 -10.68
N ILE A 120 -6.65 -4.48 -10.78
CA ILE A 120 -7.49 -5.71 -10.89
C ILE A 120 -7.25 -6.43 -12.21
N LEU A 121 -7.15 -5.71 -13.32
CA LEU A 121 -6.77 -6.32 -14.60
C LEU A 121 -5.34 -6.92 -14.52
N GLY A 122 -4.45 -6.32 -13.71
CA GLY A 122 -3.18 -6.89 -13.27
C GLY A 122 -3.33 -8.25 -12.56
N LEU A 123 -4.30 -8.38 -11.67
CA LEU A 123 -4.59 -9.66 -11.00
C LEU A 123 -5.23 -10.70 -11.94
N VAL A 124 -6.17 -10.29 -12.81
CA VAL A 124 -6.84 -11.19 -13.78
C VAL A 124 -5.81 -11.94 -14.63
N GLN A 125 -4.89 -11.23 -15.29
CA GLN A 125 -3.90 -11.89 -16.16
C GLN A 125 -2.70 -12.46 -15.37
N TRP A 126 -2.75 -12.52 -14.03
CA TRP A 126 -1.90 -13.40 -13.19
C TRP A 126 -2.57 -14.78 -12.95
N LYS A 127 -3.53 -15.15 -13.79
CA LYS A 127 -4.31 -16.42 -13.75
C LYS A 127 -5.23 -16.57 -12.53
N VAL A 128 -5.58 -15.48 -11.85
CA VAL A 128 -6.68 -15.51 -10.88
C VAL A 128 -7.99 -15.85 -11.62
N PRO A 129 -8.84 -16.76 -11.10
CA PRO A 129 -10.15 -17.02 -11.66
C PRO A 129 -10.88 -15.72 -11.98
N TYR A 130 -11.37 -15.59 -13.22
CA TYR A 130 -12.03 -14.38 -13.70
C TYR A 130 -13.12 -13.89 -12.74
N GLU A 131 -13.83 -14.81 -12.10
CA GLU A 131 -14.91 -14.53 -11.16
C GLU A 131 -14.42 -13.76 -9.93
N LEU A 132 -13.30 -14.18 -9.34
CA LEU A 132 -12.71 -13.50 -8.17
C LEU A 132 -12.25 -12.10 -8.54
N ALA A 133 -11.57 -11.95 -9.67
CA ALA A 133 -11.12 -10.65 -10.12
C ALA A 133 -12.29 -9.72 -10.48
N PHE A 134 -13.37 -10.28 -11.04
CA PHE A 134 -14.60 -9.54 -11.31
C PHE A 134 -15.32 -9.13 -10.02
N MET A 135 -15.36 -9.99 -8.99
CA MET A 135 -15.89 -9.65 -7.67
C MET A 135 -15.14 -8.47 -7.05
N VAL A 136 -13.81 -8.47 -7.11
CA VAL A 136 -12.99 -7.35 -6.61
C VAL A 136 -13.26 -6.07 -7.42
N ALA A 137 -13.40 -6.17 -8.76
CA ALA A 137 -13.76 -5.02 -9.60
C ALA A 137 -15.11 -4.40 -9.26
N ILE A 138 -16.12 -5.24 -9.01
CA ILE A 138 -17.41 -4.77 -8.54
C ILE A 138 -17.26 -4.13 -7.17
N ALA A 139 -16.55 -4.76 -6.22
CA ALA A 139 -16.40 -4.24 -4.86
C ALA A 139 -15.80 -2.82 -4.86
N ILE A 140 -14.73 -2.59 -5.62
CA ILE A 140 -14.12 -1.25 -5.73
C ILE A 140 -15.07 -0.24 -6.39
N ARG A 141 -15.82 -0.65 -7.43
CA ARG A 141 -16.83 0.21 -8.07
C ARG A 141 -17.99 0.52 -7.13
N PHE A 142 -18.32 -0.40 -6.22
CA PHE A 142 -19.41 -0.27 -5.27
C PHE A 142 -19.03 0.56 -4.04
N LEU A 143 -17.74 0.69 -3.73
CA LEU A 143 -17.23 1.52 -2.64
C LEU A 143 -17.75 2.97 -2.66
N PRO A 144 -17.70 3.73 -3.78
CA PRO A 144 -18.27 5.08 -3.83
C PRO A 144 -19.80 5.06 -3.66
N VAL A 145 -20.50 4.11 -4.28
CA VAL A 145 -21.96 3.97 -4.14
C VAL A 145 -22.36 3.68 -2.69
N PHE A 146 -21.57 2.87 -2.00
CA PHE A 146 -21.75 2.57 -0.57
C PHE A 146 -21.48 3.80 0.29
N ARG A 147 -20.44 4.58 -0.03
CA ARG A 147 -20.17 5.86 0.64
C ARG A 147 -21.34 6.83 0.49
N ASP A 148 -21.89 6.97 -0.71
CA ASP A 148 -23.04 7.85 -0.96
C ASP A 148 -24.28 7.37 -0.20
N GLU A 149 -24.51 6.06 -0.13
CA GLU A 149 -25.58 5.48 0.67
C GLU A 149 -25.42 5.79 2.17
N MET A 150 -24.20 5.64 2.70
CA MET A 150 -23.90 6.00 4.09
C MET A 150 -24.18 7.48 4.36
N ILE A 151 -23.76 8.38 3.47
CA ILE A 151 -24.00 9.81 3.59
C ILE A 151 -25.50 10.10 3.59
N ASN A 152 -26.26 9.52 2.65
CA ASN A 152 -27.70 9.71 2.55
C ASN A 152 -28.44 9.24 3.80
N VAL A 153 -28.10 8.07 4.34
CA VAL A 153 -28.70 7.54 5.57
C VAL A 153 -28.36 8.45 6.76
N VAL A 154 -27.11 8.89 6.88
CA VAL A 154 -26.66 9.81 7.93
C VAL A 154 -27.42 11.12 7.85
N THR A 155 -27.55 11.72 6.68
CA THR A 155 -28.28 12.97 6.45
C THR A 155 -29.76 12.81 6.76
N ALA A 156 -30.40 11.71 6.33
CA ALA A 156 -31.81 11.45 6.65
C ALA A 156 -32.07 11.32 8.15
N VAL A 157 -31.14 10.71 8.90
CA VAL A 157 -31.23 10.57 10.36
C VAL A 157 -30.99 11.92 11.07
N GLN A 158 -30.09 12.75 10.54
CA GLN A 158 -29.89 14.12 11.03
C GLN A 158 -31.13 15.00 10.82
N LEU A 159 -31.81 14.88 9.66
CA LEU A 159 -33.08 15.57 9.39
C LEU A 159 -34.21 15.16 10.34
N ARG A 160 -34.16 13.94 10.88
CA ARG A 160 -35.07 13.46 11.93
C ARG A 160 -34.69 13.93 13.34
N GLY A 161 -33.79 14.92 13.45
CA GLY A 161 -33.41 15.56 14.71
C GLY A 161 -32.31 14.86 15.50
N VAL A 162 -31.65 13.84 14.93
CA VAL A 162 -30.55 13.15 15.63
C VAL A 162 -29.21 13.84 15.35
N GLU A 163 -28.74 14.63 16.32
CA GLU A 163 -27.42 15.26 16.23
C GLU A 163 -26.29 14.28 16.58
N LEU A 164 -25.74 13.63 15.56
CA LEU A 164 -24.67 12.62 15.67
C LEU A 164 -23.42 13.08 16.45
N LYS A 165 -23.10 14.38 16.41
CA LYS A 165 -21.92 14.95 17.08
C LYS A 165 -22.12 15.16 18.59
N LYS A 166 -23.35 15.35 19.06
CA LYS A 166 -23.66 15.61 20.48
C LYS A 166 -24.04 14.34 21.26
N VAL A 167 -24.00 13.16 20.63
CA VAL A 167 -24.35 11.90 21.29
C VAL A 167 -23.28 11.49 22.31
N PRO A 168 -23.65 11.26 23.59
CA PRO A 168 -22.72 10.81 24.62
C PRO A 168 -22.17 9.42 24.30
N TRP A 169 -20.94 9.13 24.74
CA TRP A 169 -20.21 7.91 24.38
C TRP A 169 -21.00 6.63 24.70
N GLY A 170 -21.71 6.57 25.82
CA GLY A 170 -22.56 5.42 26.20
C GLY A 170 -23.75 5.16 25.26
N LYS A 171 -24.21 6.17 24.50
CA LYS A 171 -25.32 6.03 23.53
C LYS A 171 -24.84 5.90 22.07
N LYS A 172 -23.53 6.07 21.81
CA LYS A 172 -22.97 5.94 20.45
C LYS A 172 -23.17 4.56 19.86
N THR A 173 -23.01 3.49 20.64
CA THR A 173 -23.20 2.12 20.15
C THR A 173 -24.63 1.86 19.66
N ALA A 174 -25.63 2.31 20.42
CA ALA A 174 -27.03 2.19 20.03
C ALA A 174 -27.36 2.99 18.77
N MET A 175 -26.76 4.18 18.63
CA MET A 175 -26.85 5.01 17.44
C MET A 175 -26.21 4.33 16.21
N TYR A 176 -25.00 3.79 16.33
CA TYR A 176 -24.34 3.06 15.23
C TYR A 176 -25.17 1.86 14.78
N ARG A 177 -25.76 1.10 15.72
CA ARG A 177 -26.68 0.00 15.39
C ARG A 177 -27.87 0.48 14.57
N ARG A 178 -28.46 1.64 14.91
CA ARG A 178 -29.59 2.23 14.18
C ARG A 178 -29.22 2.67 12.76
N LEU A 179 -27.98 3.12 12.53
CA LEU A 179 -27.46 3.49 11.21
C LEU A 179 -27.08 2.27 10.38
N PHE A 180 -26.58 1.22 11.02
CA PHE A 180 -26.06 0.04 10.35
C PHE A 180 -27.12 -0.70 9.54
N PHE A 181 -28.29 -0.98 10.12
CA PHE A 181 -29.35 -1.72 9.45
C PHE A 181 -29.81 -1.09 8.12
N PRO A 182 -30.16 0.22 8.06
CA PRO A 182 -30.53 0.87 6.80
C PRO A 182 -29.43 0.83 5.74
N ILE A 183 -28.17 1.05 6.14
CA ILE A 183 -27.03 1.05 5.21
C ILE A 183 -26.84 -0.34 4.59
N VAL A 184 -26.87 -1.39 5.42
CA VAL A 184 -26.72 -2.77 4.94
C VAL A 184 -27.88 -3.18 4.06
N PHE A 185 -29.12 -2.85 4.45
CA PHE A 185 -30.31 -3.16 3.66
C PHE A 185 -30.27 -2.46 2.30
N GLY A 186 -29.93 -1.17 2.25
CA GLY A 186 -29.77 -0.41 1.01
C GLY A 186 -28.66 -0.99 0.12
N ALA A 187 -27.55 -1.41 0.72
CA ALA A 187 -26.47 -2.08 -0.01
C ALA A 187 -26.90 -3.44 -0.59
N MET A 188 -27.64 -4.25 0.17
CA MET A 188 -28.19 -5.53 -0.30
C MET A 188 -29.16 -5.35 -1.47
N LEU A 189 -30.05 -4.36 -1.40
CA LEU A 189 -31.01 -4.09 -2.46
C LEU A 189 -30.32 -3.73 -3.78
N LYS A 190 -29.29 -2.86 -3.70
CA LYS A 190 -28.46 -2.50 -4.86
C LYS A 190 -27.67 -3.68 -5.40
N ALA A 191 -27.17 -4.56 -4.53
CA ALA A 191 -26.48 -5.78 -4.95
C ALA A 191 -27.42 -6.74 -5.71
N GLN A 192 -28.67 -6.90 -5.23
CA GLN A 192 -29.68 -7.70 -5.90
C GLN A 192 -30.05 -7.12 -7.28
N GLN A 193 -30.27 -5.80 -7.37
CA GLN A 193 -30.52 -5.12 -8.64
C GLN A 193 -29.36 -5.30 -9.62
N LEU A 194 -28.11 -5.24 -9.14
CA LEU A 194 -26.93 -5.48 -9.95
C LEU A 194 -26.88 -6.94 -10.45
N ALA A 195 -27.19 -7.90 -9.59
CA ALA A 195 -27.23 -9.32 -9.96
C ALA A 195 -28.26 -9.59 -11.06
N VAL A 196 -29.50 -9.11 -10.91
CA VAL A 196 -30.56 -9.23 -11.92
C VAL A 196 -30.14 -8.57 -13.23
N ALA A 197 -29.56 -7.37 -13.18
CA ALA A 197 -29.08 -6.68 -14.38
C ALA A 197 -27.90 -7.40 -15.06
N MET A 198 -27.08 -8.12 -14.30
CA MET A 198 -25.98 -8.94 -14.82
C MET A 198 -26.50 -10.21 -15.50
N GLU A 199 -27.46 -10.90 -14.88
CA GLU A 199 -28.11 -12.09 -15.46
C GLU A 199 -28.83 -11.74 -16.77
N ALA A 200 -29.59 -10.64 -16.80
CA ALA A 200 -30.26 -10.15 -18.01
C ALA A 200 -29.29 -9.81 -19.15
N ARG A 201 -28.03 -9.49 -18.84
CA ARG A 201 -26.95 -9.23 -19.82
C ARG A 201 -26.13 -10.48 -20.17
N GLY A 202 -26.54 -11.66 -19.74
CA GLY A 202 -25.84 -12.91 -20.00
C GLY A 202 -24.51 -13.04 -19.25
N PHE A 203 -24.40 -12.49 -18.05
CA PHE A 203 -23.24 -12.75 -17.20
C PHE A 203 -23.12 -14.26 -16.92
N ARG A 204 -21.93 -14.86 -17.12
CA ARG A 204 -21.69 -16.31 -17.13
C ARG A 204 -22.38 -17.13 -18.22
N ALA A 205 -22.96 -16.51 -19.25
CA ALA A 205 -23.56 -17.27 -20.36
C ALA A 205 -22.53 -18.08 -21.18
N TYR A 206 -21.24 -17.68 -21.16
CA TYR A 206 -20.18 -18.35 -21.91
C TYR A 206 -18.95 -18.64 -21.02
N PRO A 207 -18.26 -19.78 -21.23
CA PRO A 207 -17.06 -20.15 -20.47
C PRO A 207 -15.84 -19.28 -20.80
N ARG A 208 -15.80 -18.64 -21.98
CA ARG A 208 -14.74 -17.71 -22.39
C ARG A 208 -15.30 -16.30 -22.54
N ARG A 209 -14.70 -15.34 -21.83
CA ARG A 209 -15.02 -13.91 -21.92
C ARG A 209 -14.05 -13.15 -22.83
N THR A 210 -14.55 -12.14 -23.51
CA THR A 210 -13.75 -11.11 -24.17
C THR A 210 -13.52 -9.92 -23.22
N TYR A 211 -12.35 -9.28 -23.33
CA TYR A 211 -11.97 -8.12 -22.52
C TYR A 211 -11.88 -6.90 -23.41
N LEU A 212 -12.66 -5.85 -23.09
CA LEU A 212 -12.65 -4.57 -23.82
C LEU A 212 -11.30 -3.84 -23.67
N ARG A 213 -10.67 -3.94 -22.50
CA ARG A 213 -9.34 -3.39 -22.22
C ARG A 213 -8.41 -4.53 -21.87
N ARG A 214 -7.36 -4.70 -22.65
CA ARG A 214 -6.25 -5.61 -22.38
C ARG A 214 -5.04 -4.77 -21.97
N LEU A 215 -4.36 -5.20 -20.90
CA LEU A 215 -3.01 -4.70 -20.65
C LEU A 215 -2.07 -5.60 -21.44
N ASP A 216 -1.35 -5.00 -22.38
CA ASP A 216 -0.39 -5.70 -23.21
C ASP A 216 1.01 -5.38 -22.67
N LEU A 217 1.61 -6.37 -22.01
CA LEU A 217 2.98 -6.31 -21.54
C LEU A 217 3.90 -6.07 -22.72
N ARG A 218 4.57 -4.92 -22.74
CA ARG A 218 5.55 -4.62 -23.78
C ARG A 218 6.85 -5.35 -23.47
N ARG A 219 7.71 -5.52 -24.48
CA ARG A 219 9.04 -6.13 -24.29
C ARG A 219 9.87 -5.40 -23.22
N ALA A 220 9.70 -4.08 -23.09
CA ALA A 220 10.31 -3.27 -22.04
C ALA A 220 9.82 -3.63 -20.62
N ASP A 221 8.56 -4.05 -20.47
CA ASP A 221 8.01 -4.51 -19.18
C ASP A 221 8.64 -5.85 -18.75
N TYR A 222 8.81 -6.79 -19.70
CA TYR A 222 9.48 -8.05 -19.42
C TYR A 222 10.96 -7.86 -19.07
N MET A 223 11.68 -7.02 -19.82
CA MET A 223 13.08 -6.73 -19.54
C MET A 223 13.27 -6.08 -18.16
N SER A 224 12.41 -5.13 -17.79
CA SER A 224 12.48 -4.50 -16.48
C SER A 224 12.09 -5.46 -15.35
N MET A 225 11.05 -6.28 -15.49
CA MET A 225 10.72 -7.30 -14.50
C MET A 225 11.90 -8.27 -14.29
N LEU A 226 12.50 -8.77 -15.37
CA LEU A 226 13.59 -9.76 -15.30
C LEU A 226 14.86 -9.14 -14.71
N LEU A 227 15.16 -7.88 -15.04
CA LEU A 227 16.28 -7.14 -14.44
C LEU A 227 16.08 -6.95 -12.93
N PHE A 228 14.88 -6.56 -12.48
CA PHE A 228 14.62 -6.41 -11.05
C PHE A 228 14.64 -7.74 -10.30
N LEU A 229 14.08 -8.80 -10.88
CA LEU A 229 14.09 -10.15 -10.28
C LEU A 229 15.49 -10.77 -10.22
N SER A 230 16.30 -10.58 -11.27
CA SER A 230 17.69 -11.05 -11.27
C SER A 230 18.54 -10.25 -10.28
N ALA A 231 18.36 -8.94 -10.22
CA ALA A 231 19.03 -8.09 -9.24
C ALA A 231 18.66 -8.44 -7.79
N THR A 232 17.39 -8.73 -7.49
CA THR A 232 17.01 -9.17 -6.15
C THR A 232 17.63 -10.52 -5.79
N LEU A 233 17.61 -11.49 -6.71
CA LEU A 233 18.18 -12.82 -6.49
C LEU A 233 19.69 -12.80 -6.27
N THR A 234 20.43 -12.01 -7.06
CA THR A 234 21.90 -11.90 -6.90
C THR A 234 22.26 -11.23 -5.59
N LEU A 235 21.54 -10.18 -5.21
CA LEU A 235 21.77 -9.45 -3.96
C LEU A 235 21.37 -10.28 -2.73
N MET A 236 20.28 -11.05 -2.81
CA MET A 236 19.90 -12.03 -1.79
C MET A 236 20.96 -13.12 -1.63
N GLY A 237 21.43 -13.69 -2.74
CA GLY A 237 22.45 -14.73 -2.74
C GLY A 237 23.79 -14.26 -2.18
N ALA A 238 24.20 -13.02 -2.51
CA ALA A 238 25.41 -12.41 -1.96
C ALA A 238 25.32 -12.21 -0.44
N ASP A 239 24.15 -11.86 0.09
CA ASP A 239 23.99 -11.63 1.54
C ASP A 239 23.81 -12.89 2.35
N VAL A 240 23.19 -13.92 1.79
CA VAL A 240 23.13 -15.25 2.42
C VAL A 240 24.53 -15.90 2.51
N MET A 241 25.45 -15.55 1.61
CA MET A 241 26.85 -16.05 1.68
C MET A 241 27.78 -15.21 2.56
N VAL A 242 27.39 -14.01 2.97
CA VAL A 242 28.22 -13.09 3.78
C VAL A 242 27.87 -13.13 5.27
N LYS A 243 26.69 -13.63 5.65
CA LYS A 243 26.30 -13.92 7.05
C LYS A 243 26.76 -15.31 7.48
#